data_AF-N8YK23-F1
#
_entry.id   AF-N8YK23-F1
#
_cell.length_a   1.000
_cell.length_b   1.000
_cell.length_c   1.000
_cell.angle_alpha   90.00
_cell.angle_beta   90.00
_cell.angle_gamma   90.00
#
_symmetry.space_group_name_H-M   'P 1'
#
loop_
_entity.id
_entity.type
_entity.pdbx_description
1 polymer ?
#
loop_
_entity_poly.entity_id
_entity_poly.type
_entity_poly.pdbx_seq_one_letter_code
_entity_poly.pdbx_strand_id
1 'polypeptide(L)'
;MQSFYFFQHPDEPYTCIQKQSVLDAEQQFVWVDCTREDVVNRAEQWQKEIHNDMDVHLNEYHIRDILNIEHPCAFDTMEDYDLLIFRKLITPDDQISSGDTALEQHDRVFGLATSPVSFIITPQALITVREQGNHAFESYLARILNIMNKDLEEQNKPRKLPRTPLDLALRLLNSMIDGYLDLRNPLSRRVEFWQQELLQGNRRFSKWHQLFQENMVFQQIENLCEEQIDSLQELRDEIVENYAHLKGKKHSEKQDIILVRVDDLVSHVERIQKYTVRLSTAIQTAIDLHFSAIANQTNENMRILAIITAVFAPLTLLTGVYGMNFEFIPGLRSPMGFWIMLGVMLACTIGLLIYFYRRHLVGRGERSVIDMLAQQHKNQHVNLLWFLDYEPIKQTMKEVEKITKLK
;
A
#
# COMPACT_ATOMS: atom_id res chain seq x y z
N MET A 1 -17.31 30.26 7.54
CA MET A 1 -16.31 30.75 8.52
C MET A 1 -16.89 30.74 9.94
N GLN A 2 -16.21 30.08 10.90
CA GLN A 2 -16.57 30.06 12.32
C GLN A 2 -15.40 30.55 13.17
N SER A 3 -15.62 31.53 14.04
CA SER A 3 -14.57 32.08 14.92
C SER A 3 -14.80 31.66 16.38
N PHE A 4 -13.74 31.20 17.04
CA PHE A 4 -13.70 30.77 18.43
C PHE A 4 -12.63 31.56 19.17
N TYR A 5 -13.01 32.26 20.22
CA TYR A 5 -12.11 33.09 21.03
C TYR A 5 -11.78 32.37 22.34
N PHE A 6 -10.49 32.22 22.63
CA PHE A 6 -9.99 31.62 23.86
C PHE A 6 -9.55 32.72 24.83
N PHE A 7 -10.13 32.75 26.03
CA PHE A 7 -9.85 33.75 27.07
C PHE A 7 -9.30 33.09 28.32
N GLN A 8 -8.45 33.80 29.07
CA GLN A 8 -8.11 33.45 30.44
C GLN A 8 -8.99 34.24 31.40
N HIS A 9 -9.61 33.57 32.38
CA HIS A 9 -10.39 34.26 33.40
C HIS A 9 -9.46 35.17 34.26
N PRO A 10 -9.87 36.41 34.61
CA PRO A 10 -9.01 37.35 35.35
C PRO A 10 -8.61 36.84 36.75
N ASP A 11 -9.53 36.18 37.46
CA ASP A 11 -9.35 35.79 38.86
C ASP A 11 -8.98 34.30 39.08
N GLU A 12 -9.08 33.46 38.05
CA GLU A 12 -8.86 32.01 38.17
C GLU A 12 -8.06 31.48 36.96
N PRO A 13 -7.20 30.44 37.11
CA PRO A 13 -6.34 29.91 36.04
C PRO A 13 -7.12 29.04 35.04
N TYR A 14 -8.31 29.47 34.63
CA TYR A 14 -9.22 28.75 33.75
C TYR A 14 -9.25 29.40 32.37
N THR A 15 -9.12 28.58 31.33
CA THR A 15 -9.30 28.99 29.94
C THR A 15 -10.77 28.79 29.55
N CYS A 16 -11.42 29.79 28.97
CA CYS A 16 -12.81 29.74 28.50
C CYS A 16 -12.85 29.92 26.98
N ILE A 17 -13.85 29.32 26.32
CA ILE A 17 -14.07 29.47 24.87
C ILE A 17 -15.41 30.16 24.66
N GLN A 18 -15.44 31.20 23.84
CA GLN A 18 -16.69 31.84 23.39
C GLN A 18 -16.68 32.10 21.88
N LYS A 19 -17.87 32.19 21.28
CA LYS A 19 -18.04 32.53 19.85
C LYS A 19 -18.00 34.05 19.58
N GLN A 20 -17.95 34.88 20.62
CA GLN A 20 -17.92 36.34 20.53
C GLN A 20 -16.77 36.90 21.35
N SER A 21 -16.21 38.01 20.88
CA SER A 21 -15.15 38.75 21.59
C SER A 21 -15.71 39.32 22.90
N VAL A 22 -15.06 39.00 24.03
CA VAL A 22 -15.37 39.58 25.35
C VAL A 22 -14.37 40.70 25.61
N LEU A 23 -14.87 41.91 25.86
CA LEU A 23 -14.06 43.13 26.05
C LEU A 23 -13.32 43.21 27.40
N ASP A 24 -13.57 42.28 28.33
CA ASP A 24 -13.14 42.38 29.75
C ASP A 24 -12.26 41.18 30.22
N ALA A 25 -11.71 40.39 29.30
CA ALA A 25 -10.84 39.25 29.63
C ALA A 25 -9.56 39.24 28.78
N GLU A 26 -8.43 38.78 29.34
CA GLU A 26 -7.18 38.61 28.59
C GLU A 26 -7.40 37.55 27.49
N GLN A 27 -7.42 37.99 26.23
CA GLN A 27 -7.47 37.12 25.06
C GLN A 27 -6.16 36.32 24.96
N GLN A 28 -6.26 34.99 24.98
CA GLN A 28 -5.10 34.12 24.79
C GLN A 28 -4.80 33.92 23.30
N PHE A 29 -5.80 33.49 22.52
CA PHE A 29 -5.71 33.39 21.07
C PHE A 29 -7.08 33.21 20.42
N VAL A 30 -7.15 33.38 19.09
CA VAL A 30 -8.36 33.16 18.29
C VAL A 30 -8.19 31.99 17.33
N TRP A 31 -9.20 31.15 17.17
CA TRP A 31 -9.25 30.11 16.15
C TRP A 31 -10.35 30.42 15.14
N VAL A 32 -9.99 30.52 13.87
CA VAL A 32 -10.90 30.72 12.76
C VAL A 32 -10.93 29.44 11.91
N ASP A 33 -12.04 28.72 11.94
CA ASP A 33 -12.28 27.56 11.07
C ASP A 33 -12.98 28.00 9.79
N CYS A 34 -12.30 27.81 8.67
CA CYS A 34 -12.78 28.10 7.32
C CYS A 34 -12.97 26.80 6.55
N THR A 35 -14.09 26.71 5.85
CA THR A 35 -14.31 25.64 4.88
C THR A 35 -13.79 26.07 3.51
N ARG A 36 -13.45 25.11 2.63
CA ARG A 36 -13.04 25.42 1.25
C ARG A 36 -14.10 26.25 0.51
N GLU A 37 -15.39 26.01 0.77
CA GLU A 37 -16.48 26.81 0.18
C GLU A 37 -16.42 28.31 0.57
N ASP A 38 -15.86 28.61 1.74
CA ASP A 38 -15.70 29.99 2.20
C ASP A 38 -14.57 30.72 1.45
N VAL A 39 -13.57 29.99 0.93
CA VAL A 39 -12.36 30.55 0.32
C VAL A 39 -12.42 30.48 -1.21
N VAL A 40 -12.90 29.36 -1.75
CA VAL A 40 -13.02 29.11 -3.19
C VAL A 40 -14.00 30.13 -3.80
N ASN A 41 -13.57 30.84 -4.84
CA ASN A 41 -14.29 31.96 -5.49
C ASN A 41 -14.46 33.24 -4.64
N ARG A 42 -13.93 33.30 -3.41
CA ARG A 42 -13.99 34.50 -2.54
C ARG A 42 -12.64 34.85 -1.89
N ALA A 43 -11.53 34.34 -2.42
CA ALA A 43 -10.20 34.48 -1.82
C ALA A 43 -9.81 35.94 -1.48
N GLU A 44 -10.08 36.92 -2.35
CA GLU A 44 -9.78 38.33 -2.07
C GLU A 44 -10.64 38.92 -0.93
N GLN A 45 -11.90 38.51 -0.81
CA GLN A 45 -12.78 38.95 0.28
C GLN A 45 -12.36 38.30 1.59
N TRP A 46 -12.10 37.00 1.56
CA TRP A 46 -11.62 36.22 2.69
C TRP A 46 -10.29 36.77 3.24
N GLN A 47 -9.34 37.13 2.36
CA GLN A 47 -8.08 37.75 2.76
C GLN A 47 -8.30 39.10 3.46
N LYS A 48 -9.24 39.92 2.98
CA LYS A 48 -9.60 41.19 3.63
C LYS A 48 -10.24 40.99 4.99
N GLU A 49 -11.11 39.98 5.12
CA GLU A 49 -11.72 39.61 6.41
C GLU A 49 -10.64 39.17 7.42
N ILE A 50 -9.70 38.32 7.01
CA ILE A 50 -8.58 37.92 7.86
C ILE A 50 -7.70 39.10 8.25
N HIS A 51 -7.37 39.98 7.30
CA HIS A 51 -6.55 41.16 7.58
C HIS A 51 -7.25 42.10 8.57
N ASN A 52 -8.56 42.33 8.42
CA ASN A 52 -9.31 43.20 9.33
C ASN A 52 -9.45 42.60 10.75
N ASP A 53 -9.62 41.28 10.85
CA ASP A 53 -9.88 40.61 12.14
C ASP A 53 -8.61 40.25 12.91
N MET A 54 -7.49 40.01 12.21
CA MET A 54 -6.26 39.41 12.77
C MET A 54 -4.99 40.22 12.48
N ASP A 55 -5.06 41.26 11.64
CA ASP A 55 -3.91 42.05 11.16
C ASP A 55 -2.82 41.21 10.44
N VAL A 56 -3.19 40.06 9.87
CA VAL A 56 -2.27 39.16 9.15
C VAL A 56 -2.37 39.39 7.64
N HIS A 57 -1.23 39.63 6.98
CA HIS A 57 -1.17 39.75 5.52
C HIS A 57 -0.67 38.44 4.88
N LEU A 58 -1.60 37.66 4.32
CA LEU A 58 -1.25 36.42 3.63
C LEU A 58 -0.56 36.69 2.28
N ASN A 59 0.44 35.87 1.95
CA ASN A 59 1.17 35.92 0.69
C ASN A 59 0.29 35.35 -0.44
N GLU A 60 0.29 35.98 -1.61
CA GLU A 60 -0.47 35.52 -2.79
C GLU A 60 -0.09 34.09 -3.22
N TYR A 61 1.18 33.69 -3.08
CA TYR A 61 1.61 32.33 -3.39
C TYR A 61 0.97 31.31 -2.44
N HIS A 62 1.05 31.56 -1.13
CA HIS A 62 0.43 30.71 -0.12
C HIS A 62 -1.10 30.60 -0.28
N ILE A 63 -1.78 31.66 -0.72
CA ILE A 63 -3.21 31.59 -1.04
C ILE A 63 -3.45 30.63 -2.22
N ARG A 64 -2.61 30.68 -3.26
CA ARG A 64 -2.69 29.73 -4.39
C ARG A 64 -2.43 28.30 -3.94
N ASP A 65 -1.51 28.10 -3.00
CA ASP A 65 -1.19 26.78 -2.46
C ASP A 65 -2.36 26.22 -1.63
N ILE A 66 -3.01 27.05 -0.81
CA ILE A 66 -4.23 26.69 -0.06
C ILE A 66 -5.39 26.36 -1.02
N LEU A 67 -5.52 27.10 -2.11
CA LEU A 67 -6.54 26.86 -3.13
C LEU A 67 -6.25 25.59 -3.95
N ASN A 68 -5.00 25.14 -4.05
CA ASN A 68 -4.62 23.95 -4.80
C ASN A 68 -4.89 22.66 -4.01
N ILE A 69 -5.86 21.86 -4.47
CA ILE A 69 -6.24 20.58 -3.84
C ILE A 69 -5.14 19.52 -3.94
N GLU A 70 -4.35 19.59 -5.00
CA GLU A 70 -3.28 18.63 -5.29
C GLU A 70 -1.96 19.04 -4.65
N HIS A 71 -1.93 20.14 -3.88
CA HIS A 71 -0.71 20.59 -3.23
C HIS A 71 -0.15 19.51 -2.27
N PRO A 72 1.15 19.19 -2.33
CA PRO A 72 1.78 18.25 -1.41
C PRO A 72 1.77 18.78 0.04
N CYS A 73 2.19 17.95 1.00
CA CYS A 73 2.44 18.48 2.34
C CYS A 73 3.62 19.45 2.30
N ALA A 74 3.52 20.56 3.00
CA ALA A 74 4.57 21.57 3.05
C ALA A 74 4.51 22.37 4.35
N PHE A 75 5.66 22.85 4.81
CA PHE A 75 5.77 23.80 5.89
C PHE A 75 6.63 24.99 5.45
N ASP A 76 6.08 26.20 5.53
CA ASP A 76 6.76 27.43 5.15
C ASP A 76 6.66 28.44 6.29
N THR A 77 7.78 29.09 6.62
CA THR A 77 7.86 30.12 7.67
C THR A 77 7.97 31.50 7.04
N MET A 78 7.20 32.45 7.56
CA MET A 78 7.27 33.87 7.21
C MET A 78 7.44 34.70 8.47
N GLU A 79 7.85 35.96 8.34
CA GLU A 79 8.03 36.85 9.51
C GLU A 79 6.73 37.03 10.32
N ASP A 80 5.57 36.99 9.65
CA ASP A 80 4.26 37.25 10.26
C ASP A 80 3.46 35.98 10.63
N TYR A 81 3.73 34.85 9.98
CA TYR A 81 2.97 33.60 10.18
C TYR A 81 3.72 32.36 9.67
N ASP A 82 3.38 31.21 10.21
CA ASP A 82 3.80 29.90 9.72
C ASP A 82 2.64 29.25 8.95
N LEU A 83 2.93 28.70 7.77
CA LEU A 83 1.98 27.93 6.97
C LEU A 83 2.35 26.44 7.03
N LEU A 84 1.39 25.61 7.43
CA LEU A 84 1.49 24.16 7.35
C LEU A 84 0.34 23.62 6.49
N ILE A 85 0.67 22.95 5.39
CA ILE A 85 -0.29 22.21 4.58
C ILE A 85 -0.11 20.72 4.89
N PHE A 86 -1.16 20.08 5.38
CA PHE A 86 -1.15 18.69 5.75
C PHE A 86 -2.27 17.93 5.05
N ARG A 87 -1.94 16.79 4.43
CA ARG A 87 -2.95 15.97 3.75
C ARG A 87 -3.62 15.02 4.72
N LYS A 88 -4.96 15.08 4.81
CA LYS A 88 -5.77 14.13 5.56
C LYS A 88 -6.28 13.04 4.63
N LEU A 89 -6.28 11.78 5.08
CA LEU A 89 -7.00 10.70 4.40
C LEU A 89 -8.52 10.89 4.54
N ILE A 90 -9.24 10.75 3.43
CA ILE A 90 -10.69 10.68 3.43
C ILE A 90 -11.10 9.28 3.88
N THR A 91 -11.67 9.18 5.08
CA THR A 91 -12.18 7.92 5.63
C THR A 91 -13.66 7.74 5.28
N PRO A 92 -14.22 6.51 5.33
CA PRO A 92 -15.65 6.29 5.09
C PRO A 92 -16.58 7.05 6.03
N ASP A 93 -16.08 7.48 7.19
CA ASP A 93 -16.82 8.28 8.17
C ASP A 93 -16.89 9.77 7.77
N ASP A 94 -16.05 10.22 6.82
CA ASP A 94 -16.10 11.57 6.28
C ASP A 94 -17.28 11.71 5.31
N GLN A 95 -18.06 12.79 5.47
CA GLN A 95 -19.12 13.17 4.54
C GLN A 95 -18.61 14.15 3.48
N ILE A 96 -17.38 13.92 3.01
CA ILE A 96 -16.77 14.74 1.96
C ILE A 96 -17.39 14.34 0.62
N SER A 97 -18.03 15.29 -0.05
CA SER A 97 -18.62 15.06 -1.37
C SER A 97 -17.53 14.59 -2.33
N SER A 98 -17.60 13.34 -2.77
CA SER A 98 -16.67 12.74 -3.74
C SER A 98 -17.44 12.34 -4.99
N GLY A 99 -17.23 13.02 -6.12
CA GLY A 99 -17.88 12.73 -7.41
C GLY A 99 -18.53 13.96 -8.06
N ASP A 100 -19.53 13.75 -8.93
CA ASP A 100 -20.19 14.80 -9.74
C ASP A 100 -20.94 15.89 -8.94
N THR A 101 -21.16 15.69 -7.63
CA THR A 101 -21.79 16.66 -6.72
C THR A 101 -20.79 17.45 -5.88
N ALA A 102 -19.49 17.21 -6.02
CA ALA A 102 -18.45 17.97 -5.33
C ALA A 102 -18.12 19.27 -6.08
N LEU A 103 -17.86 20.36 -5.34
CA LEU A 103 -17.35 21.61 -5.92
C LEU A 103 -16.01 21.41 -6.63
N GLU A 104 -15.22 20.43 -6.19
CA GLU A 104 -13.95 20.06 -6.78
C GLU A 104 -13.76 18.52 -6.76
N GLN A 105 -13.22 17.96 -7.85
CA GLN A 105 -13.02 16.50 -7.97
C GLN A 105 -11.76 16.07 -7.22
N HIS A 106 -11.94 15.25 -6.18
CA HIS A 106 -10.84 14.54 -5.54
C HIS A 106 -10.43 13.37 -6.43
N ASP A 107 -9.22 13.40 -6.98
CA ASP A 107 -8.73 12.29 -7.77
C ASP A 107 -8.60 11.07 -6.86
N ARG A 108 -9.43 10.07 -7.08
CA ARG A 108 -9.41 8.79 -6.34
C ARG A 108 -8.28 7.96 -6.90
N VAL A 109 -7.06 8.37 -6.62
CA VAL A 109 -5.88 7.67 -7.08
C VAL A 109 -5.81 6.34 -6.33
N PHE A 110 -6.19 5.26 -7.04
CA PHE A 110 -6.13 3.86 -6.59
C PHE A 110 -6.83 3.54 -5.25
N GLY A 111 -7.90 4.26 -4.93
CA GLY A 111 -8.79 3.96 -3.79
C GLY A 111 -8.45 4.65 -2.48
N LEU A 112 -7.45 5.54 -2.45
CA LEU A 112 -7.21 6.47 -1.35
C LEU A 112 -7.44 7.89 -1.85
N ALA A 113 -8.43 8.56 -1.27
CA ALA A 113 -8.63 9.98 -1.50
C ALA A 113 -8.04 10.75 -0.33
N THR A 114 -7.35 11.86 -0.61
CA THR A 114 -6.77 12.75 0.39
C THR A 114 -7.30 14.15 0.18
N SER A 115 -7.51 14.88 1.27
CA SER A 115 -7.96 16.28 1.25
C SER A 115 -6.93 17.13 2.00
N PRO A 116 -6.41 18.22 1.41
CA PRO A 116 -5.46 19.09 2.08
C PRO A 116 -6.15 19.91 3.16
N VAL A 117 -5.46 20.06 4.29
CA VAL A 117 -5.85 20.91 5.41
C VAL A 117 -4.72 21.90 5.63
N SER A 118 -5.02 23.18 5.49
CA SER A 118 -4.03 24.25 5.69
C SER A 118 -4.19 24.85 7.07
N PHE A 119 -3.08 25.05 7.76
CA PHE A 119 -2.98 25.71 9.05
C PHE A 119 -2.12 26.95 8.86
N ILE A 120 -2.66 28.12 9.14
CA ILE A 120 -1.90 29.36 9.26
C ILE A 120 -1.80 29.66 10.74
N ILE A 121 -0.58 29.60 11.27
CA ILE A 121 -0.28 29.71 12.69
C ILE A 121 0.38 31.06 12.92
N THR A 122 -0.18 31.86 13.82
CA THR A 122 0.44 33.10 14.29
C THR A 122 0.53 33.06 15.82
N PRO A 123 1.27 33.99 16.46
CA PRO A 123 1.36 34.04 17.91
C PRO A 123 0.01 34.24 18.62
N GLN A 124 -0.98 34.84 17.94
CA GLN A 124 -2.27 35.23 18.51
C GLN A 124 -3.47 34.54 17.86
N ALA A 125 -3.27 33.85 16.73
CA ALA A 125 -4.36 33.23 15.99
C ALA A 125 -3.98 31.92 15.30
N LEU A 126 -4.97 31.07 15.11
CA LEU A 126 -4.92 29.89 14.25
C LEU A 126 -6.02 30.03 13.19
N ILE A 127 -5.66 29.93 11.93
CA ILE A 127 -6.64 29.87 10.84
C ILE A 127 -6.52 28.49 10.20
N THR A 128 -7.63 27.76 10.14
CA THR A 128 -7.68 26.44 9.51
C THR A 128 -8.54 26.50 8.26
N VAL A 129 -8.04 25.98 7.15
CA VAL A 129 -8.81 25.82 5.91
C VAL A 129 -8.93 24.34 5.62
N ARG A 130 -10.17 23.84 5.56
CA ARG A 130 -10.47 22.42 5.38
C ARG A 130 -11.67 22.21 4.46
N GLU A 131 -11.83 21.00 3.97
CA GLU A 131 -13.06 20.62 3.30
C GLU A 131 -14.23 20.36 4.27
N GLN A 132 -15.45 20.61 3.80
CA GLN A 132 -16.66 20.35 4.56
C GLN A 132 -16.89 18.83 4.72
N GLY A 133 -17.38 18.40 5.88
CA GLY A 133 -17.65 16.98 6.16
C GLY A 133 -16.45 16.21 6.73
N ASN A 134 -15.35 16.91 7.05
CA ASN A 134 -14.19 16.32 7.71
C ASN A 134 -14.49 15.93 9.17
N HIS A 135 -14.68 14.63 9.42
CA HIS A 135 -15.08 14.07 10.71
C HIS A 135 -14.10 14.37 11.85
N ALA A 136 -12.78 14.42 11.59
CA ALA A 136 -11.79 14.73 12.62
C ALA A 136 -12.00 16.14 13.20
N PHE A 137 -12.24 17.11 12.33
CA PHE A 137 -12.54 18.48 12.71
C PHE A 137 -13.93 18.60 13.34
N GLU A 138 -14.96 17.99 12.75
CA GLU A 138 -16.32 18.04 13.30
C GLU A 138 -16.40 17.39 14.69
N SER A 139 -15.70 16.28 14.92
CA SER A 139 -15.59 15.62 16.23
C SER A 139 -14.88 16.52 17.24
N TYR A 140 -13.81 17.20 16.84
CA TYR A 140 -13.11 18.15 17.70
C TYR A 140 -13.96 19.40 18.02
N LEU A 141 -14.66 19.95 17.02
CA LEU A 141 -15.61 21.04 17.16
C LEU A 141 -16.75 20.67 18.10
N ALA A 142 -17.36 19.50 17.91
CA ALA A 142 -18.41 18.98 18.79
C ALA A 142 -17.92 18.83 20.24
N ARG A 143 -16.67 18.40 20.43
CA ARG A 143 -16.03 18.35 21.76
C ARG A 143 -15.87 19.74 22.36
N ILE A 144 -15.42 20.73 21.60
CA ILE A 144 -15.31 22.12 22.06
C ILE A 144 -16.68 22.68 22.42
N LEU A 145 -17.67 22.53 21.55
CA LEU A 145 -19.04 23.00 21.78
C LEU A 145 -19.66 22.34 23.03
N ASN A 146 -19.41 21.05 23.24
CA ASN A 146 -19.85 20.36 24.46
C ASN A 146 -19.15 20.88 25.72
N ILE A 147 -17.87 21.27 25.63
CA ILE A 147 -17.16 21.90 26.75
C ILE A 147 -17.73 23.29 27.02
N MET A 148 -18.05 24.06 25.97
CA MET A 148 -18.67 25.39 26.11
C MET A 148 -20.02 25.35 26.84
N ASN A 149 -20.77 24.24 26.71
CA ASN A 149 -22.08 24.07 27.34
C ASN A 149 -22.02 23.57 28.81
N LYS A 150 -20.83 23.32 29.37
CA LYS A 150 -20.64 22.85 30.75
C LYS A 150 -20.23 23.98 31.69
N ASP A 151 -20.54 23.84 32.98
CA ASP A 151 -20.16 24.79 34.04
C ASP A 151 -18.62 24.92 34.16
N LEU A 152 -18.15 26.12 34.54
CA LEU A 152 -16.72 26.53 34.62
C LEU A 152 -15.82 25.54 35.38
N GLU A 153 -16.34 24.87 36.42
CA GLU A 153 -15.61 23.86 37.20
C GLU A 153 -15.47 22.50 36.48
N GLU A 154 -16.42 22.14 35.61
CA GLU A 154 -16.38 20.91 34.80
C GLU A 154 -15.56 21.08 33.52
N GLN A 155 -15.42 22.31 33.00
CA GLN A 155 -14.57 22.60 31.85
C GLN A 155 -13.09 22.25 32.10
N ASN A 156 -12.65 22.23 33.36
CA ASN A 156 -11.25 22.10 33.76
C ASN A 156 -10.84 20.72 34.33
N LYS A 157 -11.78 19.77 34.41
CA LYS A 157 -11.56 18.40 34.90
C LYS A 157 -12.05 17.40 33.82
N PRO A 158 -11.25 16.64 33.05
CA PRO A 158 -9.81 16.60 32.82
C PRO A 158 -9.48 16.44 31.31
N ARG A 159 -9.08 17.50 30.61
CA ARG A 159 -8.31 17.49 29.35
C ARG A 159 -8.00 18.94 29.04
N LYS A 160 -6.83 19.41 29.49
CA LYS A 160 -6.41 20.82 29.37
C LYS A 160 -6.79 21.34 27.99
N LEU A 161 -7.67 22.35 27.95
CA LEU A 161 -7.96 23.13 26.76
C LEU A 161 -6.65 23.55 26.08
N PRO A 162 -6.64 23.71 24.76
CA PRO A 162 -5.45 24.21 24.08
C PRO A 162 -5.10 25.60 24.64
N ARG A 163 -3.80 25.82 24.86
CA ARG A 163 -3.29 27.04 25.50
C ARG A 163 -2.61 27.99 24.51
N THR A 164 -2.22 27.48 23.35
CA THR A 164 -1.59 28.23 22.27
C THR A 164 -2.18 27.80 20.92
N PRO A 165 -2.11 28.65 19.89
CA PRO A 165 -2.48 28.30 18.51
C PRO A 165 -1.80 27.02 18.03
N LEU A 166 -0.50 26.89 18.28
CA LEU A 166 0.29 25.70 17.96
C LEU A 166 -0.20 24.46 18.74
N ASP A 167 -0.53 24.57 20.03
CA ASP A 167 -1.06 23.46 20.82
C ASP A 167 -2.39 22.93 20.26
N LEU A 168 -3.24 23.83 19.74
CA LEU A 168 -4.47 23.48 19.05
C LEU A 168 -4.18 22.80 17.70
N ALA A 169 -3.31 23.38 16.88
CA ALA A 169 -2.91 22.81 15.59
C ALA A 169 -2.38 21.37 15.76
N LEU A 170 -1.48 21.14 16.70
CA LEU A 170 -0.93 19.81 16.99
C LEU A 170 -1.99 18.80 17.46
N ARG A 171 -3.05 19.24 18.15
CA ARG A 171 -4.16 18.34 18.54
C ARG A 171 -5.06 17.98 17.36
N LEU A 172 -5.30 18.93 16.46
CA LEU A 172 -6.03 18.69 15.22
C LEU A 172 -5.24 17.74 14.32
N LEU A 173 -3.93 17.97 14.17
CA LEU A 173 -3.00 17.07 13.48
C LEU A 173 -3.01 15.67 14.08
N ASN A 174 -2.99 15.52 15.41
CA ASN A 174 -3.10 14.20 16.04
C ASN A 174 -4.37 13.45 15.59
N SER A 175 -5.52 14.13 15.61
CA SER A 175 -6.78 13.52 15.18
C SER A 175 -6.81 13.16 13.70
N MET A 176 -6.02 13.84 12.87
CA MET A 176 -5.85 13.53 11.45
C MET A 176 -4.92 12.32 11.24
N ILE A 177 -3.81 12.28 11.99
CA ILE A 177 -2.84 11.17 11.96
C ILE A 177 -3.45 9.87 12.49
N ASP A 178 -4.37 9.95 13.46
CA ASP A 178 -5.11 8.78 13.95
C ASP A 178 -5.81 8.02 12.80
N GLY A 179 -6.32 8.73 11.79
CA GLY A 179 -6.92 8.11 10.60
C GLY A 179 -5.93 7.31 9.74
N TYR A 180 -4.65 7.67 9.75
CA TYR A 180 -3.60 6.88 9.10
C TYR A 180 -3.31 5.59 9.88
N LEU A 181 -3.40 5.60 11.21
CA LEU A 181 -3.17 4.40 12.03
C LEU A 181 -4.21 3.32 11.73
N ASP A 182 -5.44 3.73 11.42
CA ASP A 182 -6.53 2.83 11.04
C ASP A 182 -6.29 2.12 9.70
N LEU A 183 -5.39 2.62 8.84
CA LEU A 183 -5.00 1.93 7.60
C LEU A 183 -4.27 0.61 7.83
N ARG A 184 -3.69 0.40 9.02
CA ARG A 184 -2.90 -0.79 9.32
C ARG A 184 -3.66 -2.09 9.04
N ASN A 185 -4.90 -2.18 9.50
CA ASN A 185 -5.75 -3.37 9.35
C ASN A 185 -6.14 -3.68 7.89
N PRO A 186 -6.70 -2.72 7.12
CA PRO A 186 -7.03 -2.98 5.71
C PRO A 186 -5.79 -3.28 4.87
N LEU A 187 -4.66 -2.61 5.11
CA LEU A 187 -3.41 -2.90 4.40
C LEU A 187 -2.91 -4.33 4.66
N SER A 188 -2.93 -4.79 5.92
CA SER A 188 -2.58 -6.18 6.26
C SER A 188 -3.44 -7.19 5.53
N ARG A 189 -4.77 -6.99 5.54
CA ARG A 189 -5.72 -7.88 4.87
C ARG A 189 -5.51 -7.95 3.37
N ARG A 190 -5.18 -6.82 2.72
CA ARG A 190 -4.86 -6.78 1.28
C ARG A 190 -3.61 -7.59 0.96
N VAL A 191 -2.55 -7.45 1.76
CA VAL A 191 -1.31 -8.23 1.58
C VAL A 191 -1.57 -9.72 1.79
N GLU A 192 -2.27 -10.09 2.85
CA GLU A 192 -2.63 -11.49 3.14
C GLU A 192 -3.43 -12.11 1.99
N PHE A 193 -4.39 -11.36 1.42
CA PHE A 193 -5.15 -11.80 0.25
C PHE A 193 -4.25 -12.07 -0.95
N TRP A 194 -3.34 -11.15 -1.29
CA TRP A 194 -2.44 -11.34 -2.44
C TRP A 194 -1.41 -12.44 -2.22
N GLN A 195 -0.88 -12.58 -1.00
CA GLN A 195 0.01 -13.69 -0.66
C GLN A 195 -0.69 -15.04 -0.83
N GLN A 196 -1.95 -15.15 -0.37
CA GLN A 196 -2.74 -16.37 -0.59
C GLN A 196 -3.01 -16.63 -2.06
N GLU A 197 -3.38 -15.62 -2.85
CA GLU A 197 -3.63 -15.79 -4.29
C GLU A 197 -2.37 -16.16 -5.07
N LEU A 198 -1.20 -15.63 -4.70
CA LEU A 198 0.09 -15.92 -5.34
C LEU A 198 0.63 -17.32 -5.00
N LEU A 199 0.40 -17.78 -3.78
CA LEU A 199 0.93 -19.07 -3.28
C LEU A 199 -0.02 -20.26 -3.55
N GLN A 200 -1.18 -20.05 -4.19
CA GLN A 200 -2.07 -21.13 -4.60
C GLN A 200 -1.43 -22.00 -5.70
N GLY A 201 -0.81 -23.12 -5.31
CA GLY A 201 -0.03 -24.00 -6.20
C GLY A 201 -0.77 -24.72 -7.34
N ASN A 202 -2.06 -24.47 -7.55
CA ASN A 202 -2.87 -25.18 -8.55
C ASN A 202 -3.43 -24.29 -9.68
N ARG A 203 -3.27 -22.96 -9.62
CA ARG A 203 -3.83 -22.06 -10.64
C ARG A 203 -2.78 -21.08 -11.14
N ARG A 204 -2.73 -20.89 -12.46
CA ARG A 204 -1.92 -19.84 -13.08
C ARG A 204 -2.46 -18.49 -12.60
N PHE A 205 -1.64 -17.72 -11.90
CA PHE A 205 -2.02 -16.38 -11.45
C PHE A 205 -2.21 -15.45 -12.66
N SER A 206 -3.38 -14.81 -12.76
CA SER A 206 -3.76 -13.97 -13.91
C SER A 206 -3.97 -12.49 -13.56
N LYS A 207 -4.08 -12.16 -12.27
CA LYS A 207 -4.43 -10.80 -11.78
C LYS A 207 -3.21 -9.90 -11.57
N TRP A 208 -2.20 -9.99 -12.44
CA TRP A 208 -0.98 -9.19 -12.33
C TRP A 208 -1.25 -7.68 -12.32
N HIS A 209 -2.14 -7.21 -13.19
CA HIS A 209 -2.47 -5.79 -13.27
C HIS A 209 -3.06 -5.27 -11.94
N GLN A 210 -3.96 -6.02 -11.33
CA GLN A 210 -4.54 -5.66 -10.03
C GLN A 210 -3.47 -5.67 -8.93
N LEU A 211 -2.60 -6.69 -8.89
CA LEU A 211 -1.49 -6.74 -7.94
C LEU A 211 -0.54 -5.54 -8.06
N PHE A 212 -0.23 -5.12 -9.30
CA PHE A 212 0.62 -3.94 -9.53
C PHE A 212 -0.06 -2.64 -9.11
N GLN A 213 -1.35 -2.48 -9.40
CA GLN A 213 -2.12 -1.32 -8.93
C GLN A 213 -2.12 -1.25 -7.39
N GLU A 214 -2.28 -2.39 -6.73
CA GLU A 214 -2.25 -2.49 -5.28
C GLU A 214 -0.86 -2.14 -4.73
N ASN A 215 0.22 -2.55 -5.41
CA ASN A 215 1.57 -2.17 -5.03
C ASN A 215 1.81 -0.65 -5.13
N MET A 216 1.28 -0.01 -6.19
CA MET A 216 1.35 1.45 -6.34
C MET A 216 0.65 2.18 -5.18
N VAL A 217 -0.44 1.64 -4.64
CA VAL A 217 -1.11 2.21 -3.46
C VAL A 217 -0.18 2.22 -2.25
N PHE A 218 0.57 1.15 -1.99
CA PHE A 218 1.52 1.12 -0.88
C PHE A 218 2.61 2.20 -1.06
N GLN A 219 3.14 2.35 -2.26
CA GLN A 219 4.13 3.40 -2.57
C GLN A 219 3.57 4.81 -2.37
N GLN A 220 2.30 5.04 -2.74
CA GLN A 220 1.66 6.34 -2.53
C GLN A 220 1.47 6.67 -1.06
N ILE A 221 1.07 5.69 -0.23
CA ILE A 221 1.00 5.87 1.22
C ILE A 221 2.38 6.16 1.79
N GLU A 222 3.41 5.45 1.30
CA GLU A 222 4.80 5.66 1.73
C GLU A 222 5.28 7.08 1.43
N ASN A 223 5.14 7.55 0.18
CA ASN A 223 5.50 8.91 -0.21
C ASN A 223 4.71 9.96 0.57
N LEU A 224 3.40 9.74 0.74
CA LEU A 224 2.54 10.64 1.51
C LEU A 224 2.97 10.74 2.98
N CYS A 225 3.39 9.61 3.59
CA CYS A 225 3.94 9.62 4.93
C CYS A 225 5.32 10.30 4.98
N GLU A 226 6.16 10.15 3.96
CA GLU A 226 7.46 10.81 3.85
C GLU A 226 7.29 12.33 3.80
N GLU A 227 6.44 12.85 2.91
CA GLU A 227 6.13 14.28 2.82
C GLU A 227 5.60 14.85 4.15
N GLN A 228 4.74 14.11 4.85
CA GLN A 228 4.22 14.52 6.17
C GLN A 228 5.30 14.51 7.25
N ILE A 229 6.21 13.54 7.23
CA ILE A 229 7.33 13.47 8.17
C ILE A 229 8.24 14.68 7.96
N ASP A 230 8.57 14.99 6.71
CA ASP A 230 9.43 16.12 6.34
C ASP A 230 8.80 17.43 6.82
N SER A 231 7.53 17.71 6.51
CA SER A 231 6.85 18.93 6.97
C SER A 231 6.77 19.04 8.50
N LEU A 232 6.57 17.92 9.21
CA LEU A 232 6.54 17.91 10.68
C LEU A 232 7.93 18.08 11.30
N GLN A 233 8.98 17.59 10.62
CA GLN A 233 10.37 17.79 11.02
C GLN A 233 10.79 19.24 10.82
N GLU A 234 10.43 19.86 9.70
CA GLU A 234 10.66 21.30 9.47
C GLU A 234 9.94 22.15 10.53
N LEU A 235 8.67 21.85 10.82
CA LEU A 235 7.94 22.47 11.93
C LEU A 235 8.67 22.29 13.27
N ARG A 236 9.17 21.08 13.56
CA ARG A 236 9.94 20.82 14.78
C ARG A 236 11.20 21.65 14.83
N ASP A 237 11.94 21.71 13.73
CA ASP A 237 13.24 22.37 13.66
C ASP A 237 13.05 23.89 13.82
N GLU A 238 11.99 24.48 13.26
CA GLU A 238 11.58 25.87 13.53
C GLU A 238 11.25 26.09 15.02
N ILE A 239 10.52 25.14 15.62
CA ILE A 239 10.24 25.11 17.06
C ILE A 239 11.53 24.89 17.89
N VAL A 240 12.66 24.50 17.31
CA VAL A 240 13.93 24.40 18.03
C VAL A 240 14.79 25.65 17.83
N GLU A 241 14.85 26.18 16.61
CA GLU A 241 15.68 27.35 16.25
C GLU A 241 15.19 28.64 16.92
N ASN A 242 13.88 28.90 16.88
CA ASN A 242 13.28 30.06 17.56
C ASN A 242 13.39 30.01 19.10
N TYR A 243 13.88 28.89 19.66
CA TYR A 243 13.91 28.63 21.10
C TYR A 243 15.32 28.76 21.70
N ALA A 244 16.37 28.92 20.88
CA ALA A 244 17.75 28.79 21.32
C ALA A 244 18.35 30.02 22.06
N HIS A 245 17.79 31.22 21.93
CA HIS A 245 18.52 32.44 22.32
C HIS A 245 18.22 33.01 23.73
N LEU A 246 17.32 32.42 24.52
CA LEU A 246 17.03 32.92 25.88
C LEU A 246 16.83 31.77 26.90
N LYS A 247 17.92 31.13 27.34
CA LYS A 247 17.92 30.25 28.55
C LYS A 247 17.71 31.06 29.84
N GLY A 248 16.46 31.46 30.08
CA GLY A 248 15.94 31.92 31.37
C GLY A 248 15.15 30.80 32.06
N LYS A 249 15.61 30.37 33.25
CA LYS A 249 15.24 29.17 34.04
C LYS A 249 13.75 28.88 34.37
N LYS A 250 12.73 29.50 33.75
CA LYS A 250 11.30 29.28 34.11
C LYS A 250 10.35 28.92 32.96
N HIS A 251 10.79 28.91 31.69
CA HIS A 251 9.93 28.53 30.56
C HIS A 251 10.07 27.07 30.06
N SER A 252 10.98 26.26 30.63
CA SER A 252 11.35 24.91 30.15
C SER A 252 10.18 23.92 30.05
N GLU A 253 9.40 23.73 31.11
CA GLU A 253 8.45 22.60 31.17
C GLU A 253 7.31 22.66 30.13
N LYS A 254 6.85 23.86 29.76
CA LYS A 254 5.76 23.99 28.78
C LYS A 254 6.25 23.76 27.35
N GLN A 255 7.50 24.13 27.08
CA GLN A 255 8.15 24.00 25.78
C GLN A 255 8.52 22.54 25.52
N ASP A 256 8.98 21.84 26.56
CA ASP A 256 9.26 20.40 26.52
C ASP A 256 8.01 19.59 26.11
N ILE A 257 6.80 20.00 26.53
CA ILE A 257 5.55 19.31 26.19
C ILE A 257 5.18 19.48 24.70
N ILE A 258 5.46 20.64 24.08
CA ILE A 258 5.15 20.87 22.66
C ILE A 258 6.07 20.02 21.80
N LEU A 259 7.39 20.05 22.07
CA LEU A 259 8.38 19.24 21.37
C LEU A 259 8.06 17.74 21.49
N VAL A 260 7.75 17.26 22.69
CA VAL A 260 7.34 15.86 22.90
C VAL A 260 6.10 15.51 22.07
N ARG A 261 5.16 16.44 21.89
CA ARG A 261 3.98 16.18 21.06
C ARG A 261 4.33 16.12 19.57
N VAL A 262 5.14 17.05 19.06
CA VAL A 262 5.59 17.02 17.66
C VAL A 262 6.34 15.71 17.38
N ASP A 263 7.25 15.32 18.27
CA ASP A 263 7.98 14.05 18.16
C ASP A 263 7.03 12.83 18.19
N ASP A 264 5.98 12.86 19.01
CA ASP A 264 4.96 11.81 19.04
C ASP A 264 4.18 11.73 17.71
N LEU A 265 3.83 12.87 17.11
CA LEU A 265 3.18 12.94 15.79
C LEU A 265 4.10 12.37 14.70
N VAL A 266 5.37 12.78 14.66
CA VAL A 266 6.38 12.26 13.73
C VAL A 266 6.53 10.75 13.91
N SER A 267 6.67 10.28 15.15
CA SER A 267 6.78 8.85 15.48
C SER A 267 5.55 8.04 15.05
N HIS A 268 4.35 8.59 15.15
CA HIS A 268 3.13 7.95 14.68
C HIS A 268 3.12 7.81 13.15
N VAL A 269 3.46 8.85 12.40
CA VAL A 269 3.54 8.78 10.93
C VAL A 269 4.65 7.83 10.48
N GLU A 270 5.84 7.89 11.09
CA GLU A 270 6.95 6.97 10.82
C GLU A 270 6.56 5.51 11.04
N ARG A 271 5.78 5.22 12.09
CA ARG A 271 5.35 3.85 12.38
C ARG A 271 4.50 3.28 11.26
N ILE A 272 3.66 4.11 10.64
CA ILE A 272 2.78 3.74 9.54
C ILE A 272 3.59 3.57 8.26
N GLN A 273 4.51 4.49 7.97
CA GLN A 273 5.45 4.37 6.85
C GLN A 273 6.24 3.06 6.92
N LYS A 274 6.92 2.80 8.05
CA LYS A 274 7.67 1.55 8.31
C LYS A 274 6.79 0.31 8.16
N TYR A 275 5.53 0.40 8.58
CA TYR A 275 4.57 -0.69 8.44
C TYR A 275 4.21 -0.95 6.96
N THR A 276 3.93 0.11 6.20
CA THR A 276 3.63 0.06 4.75
C THR A 276 4.80 -0.51 3.96
N VAL A 277 6.04 -0.07 4.22
CA VAL A 277 7.27 -0.60 3.58
C VAL A 277 7.43 -2.09 3.82
N ARG A 278 7.19 -2.53 5.06
CA ARG A 278 7.28 -3.95 5.42
C ARG A 278 6.23 -4.79 4.67
N LEU A 279 5.02 -4.27 4.52
CA LEU A 279 3.95 -4.93 3.78
C LEU A 279 4.26 -5.03 2.28
N SER A 280 4.73 -3.94 1.67
CA SER A 280 5.18 -3.92 0.28
C SER A 280 6.29 -4.96 0.04
N THR A 281 7.29 -4.99 0.92
CA THR A 281 8.37 -6.00 0.88
C THR A 281 7.84 -7.44 1.00
N ALA A 282 6.81 -7.68 1.81
CA ALA A 282 6.18 -8.99 1.96
C ALA A 282 5.43 -9.44 0.70
N ILE A 283 4.81 -8.51 -0.03
CA ILE A 283 4.22 -8.77 -1.35
C ILE A 283 5.31 -9.10 -2.37
N GLN A 284 6.38 -8.30 -2.43
CA GLN A 284 7.49 -8.54 -3.35
C GLN A 284 8.12 -9.92 -3.13
N THR A 285 8.33 -10.30 -1.87
CA THR A 285 8.82 -11.64 -1.51
C THR A 285 7.87 -12.74 -1.99
N ALA A 286 6.56 -12.55 -1.89
CA ALA A 286 5.58 -13.52 -2.39
C ALA A 286 5.58 -13.63 -3.92
N ILE A 287 5.78 -12.52 -4.63
CA ILE A 287 5.97 -12.50 -6.09
C ILE A 287 7.21 -13.30 -6.49
N ASP A 288 8.33 -13.09 -5.80
CA ASP A 288 9.58 -13.80 -6.06
C ASP A 288 9.44 -15.30 -5.79
N LEU A 289 8.76 -15.68 -4.70
CA LEU A 289 8.43 -17.08 -4.40
C LEU A 289 7.52 -17.70 -5.49
N HIS A 290 6.54 -16.95 -6.00
CA HIS A 290 5.67 -17.41 -7.08
C HIS A 290 6.46 -17.71 -8.35
N PHE A 291 7.36 -16.80 -8.77
CA PHE A 291 8.21 -17.03 -9.94
C PHE A 291 9.21 -18.17 -9.72
N SER A 292 9.77 -18.29 -8.52
CA SER A 292 10.64 -19.42 -8.15
C SER A 292 9.89 -20.77 -8.25
N ALA A 293 8.65 -20.82 -7.77
CA ALA A 293 7.81 -22.01 -7.89
C ALA A 293 7.49 -22.36 -9.35
N ILE A 294 7.18 -21.36 -10.18
CA ILE A 294 6.99 -21.55 -11.63
C ILE A 294 8.27 -22.06 -12.29
N ALA A 295 9.42 -21.45 -11.99
CA ALA A 295 10.71 -21.88 -12.54
C ALA A 295 11.01 -23.33 -12.13
N ASN A 296 10.75 -23.70 -10.89
CA ASN A 296 10.89 -25.07 -10.42
C ASN A 296 9.96 -26.04 -11.17
N GLN A 297 8.70 -25.68 -11.39
CA GLN A 297 7.76 -26.47 -12.19
C GLN A 297 8.24 -26.61 -13.64
N THR A 298 8.76 -25.56 -14.26
CA THR A 298 9.30 -25.63 -15.63
C THR A 298 10.54 -26.53 -15.69
N ASN A 299 11.43 -26.47 -14.69
CA ASN A 299 12.59 -27.35 -14.60
C ASN A 299 12.18 -28.81 -14.42
N GLU A 300 11.13 -29.07 -13.64
CA GLU A 300 10.56 -30.40 -13.48
C GLU A 300 9.96 -30.93 -14.80
N ASN A 301 9.19 -30.11 -15.52
CA ASN A 301 8.64 -30.48 -16.82
C ASN A 301 9.75 -30.80 -17.85
N MET A 302 10.80 -29.99 -17.90
CA MET A 302 11.96 -30.23 -18.76
C MET A 302 12.69 -31.53 -18.39
N ARG A 303 12.85 -31.81 -17.09
CA ARG A 303 13.44 -33.06 -16.60
C ARG A 303 12.61 -34.27 -17.02
N ILE A 304 11.28 -34.18 -16.92
CA ILE A 304 10.36 -35.26 -17.35
C ILE A 304 10.54 -35.52 -18.84
N LEU A 305 10.53 -34.48 -19.67
CA LEU A 305 10.73 -34.62 -21.13
C LEU A 305 12.09 -35.22 -21.48
N ALA A 306 13.15 -34.81 -20.76
CA ALA A 306 14.50 -35.36 -20.94
C ALA A 306 14.58 -36.85 -20.58
N ILE A 307 13.93 -37.28 -19.49
CA ILE A 307 13.87 -38.71 -19.10
C ILE A 307 13.13 -39.52 -20.17
N ILE A 308 11.98 -39.04 -20.65
CA ILE A 308 11.21 -39.68 -21.73
C ILE A 308 12.10 -39.84 -22.97
N THR A 309 12.81 -38.78 -23.36
CA THR A 309 13.70 -38.79 -24.53
C THR A 309 14.87 -39.76 -24.36
N ALA A 310 15.50 -39.77 -23.18
CA ALA A 310 16.62 -40.67 -22.88
C ALA A 310 16.21 -42.15 -22.87
N VAL A 311 14.97 -42.46 -22.47
CA VAL A 311 14.42 -43.82 -22.56
C VAL A 311 14.11 -44.22 -24.00
N PHE A 312 13.56 -43.31 -24.81
CA PHE A 312 13.24 -43.60 -26.21
C PHE A 312 14.46 -43.66 -27.13
N ALA A 313 15.50 -42.85 -26.90
CA ALA A 313 16.68 -42.79 -27.77
C ALA A 313 17.33 -44.16 -28.09
N PRO A 314 17.66 -45.03 -27.11
CA PRO A 314 18.22 -46.35 -27.40
C PRO A 314 17.19 -47.31 -28.02
N LEU A 315 15.91 -47.19 -27.68
CA LEU A 315 14.85 -48.00 -28.29
C LEU A 315 14.70 -47.68 -29.77
N THR A 316 14.67 -46.38 -30.11
CA THR A 316 14.62 -45.89 -31.49
C THR A 316 15.88 -46.28 -32.26
N LEU A 317 17.05 -46.28 -31.62
CA LEU A 317 18.28 -46.77 -32.25
C LEU A 317 18.20 -48.28 -32.56
N LEU A 318 17.73 -49.09 -31.62
CA LEU A 318 17.59 -50.54 -31.80
C LEU A 318 16.57 -50.88 -32.90
N THR A 319 15.40 -50.24 -32.89
CA THR A 319 14.39 -50.41 -33.96
C THR A 319 14.90 -49.88 -35.29
N GLY A 320 15.62 -48.76 -35.28
CA GLY A 320 16.26 -48.19 -36.47
C GLY A 320 17.25 -49.16 -37.10
N VAL A 321 18.20 -49.70 -36.34
CA VAL A 321 19.22 -50.64 -36.82
C VAL A 321 18.59 -51.91 -37.39
N TYR A 322 17.62 -52.50 -36.70
CA TYR A 322 16.93 -53.72 -37.18
C TYR A 322 15.90 -53.46 -38.28
N GLY A 323 15.51 -52.20 -38.49
CA GLY A 323 14.69 -51.75 -39.62
C GLY A 323 15.50 -51.43 -40.88
N MET A 324 16.84 -51.50 -40.83
CA MET A 324 17.68 -51.27 -42.01
C MET A 324 17.63 -52.48 -42.95
N ASN A 325 17.57 -52.24 -44.26
CA ASN A 325 17.50 -53.27 -45.30
C ASN A 325 18.87 -53.91 -45.60
N PHE A 326 19.59 -54.43 -44.59
CA PHE A 326 20.86 -55.13 -44.79
C PHE A 326 20.63 -56.65 -44.87
N GLU A 327 21.34 -57.31 -45.80
CA GLU A 327 21.18 -58.74 -46.08
C GLU A 327 21.71 -59.65 -44.96
N PHE A 328 22.71 -59.16 -44.20
CA PHE A 328 23.33 -59.85 -43.07
C PHE A 328 23.14 -59.06 -41.77
N ILE A 329 21.96 -59.16 -41.16
CA ILE A 329 21.74 -58.71 -39.77
C ILE A 329 21.71 -59.96 -38.87
N PRO A 330 22.55 -60.03 -37.83
CA PRO A 330 22.58 -61.16 -36.91
C PRO A 330 21.22 -61.35 -36.24
N GLY A 331 20.70 -62.58 -36.25
CA GLY A 331 19.43 -62.94 -35.60
C GLY A 331 18.16 -62.81 -36.45
N LEU A 332 18.21 -62.19 -37.63
CA LEU A 332 17.01 -61.86 -38.43
C LEU A 332 16.35 -63.08 -39.12
N ARG A 333 17.14 -64.13 -39.44
CA ARG A 333 16.64 -65.39 -40.02
C ARG A 333 16.19 -66.43 -38.99
N SER A 334 16.33 -66.15 -37.69
CA SER A 334 15.97 -67.07 -36.60
C SER A 334 14.53 -66.83 -36.14
N PRO A 335 13.71 -67.89 -35.93
CA PRO A 335 12.34 -67.74 -35.40
C PRO A 335 12.30 -67.15 -33.98
N MET A 336 13.41 -67.19 -33.23
CA MET A 336 13.55 -66.60 -31.88
C MET A 336 14.09 -65.15 -31.89
N GLY A 337 14.60 -64.66 -33.03
CA GLY A 337 15.30 -63.36 -33.09
C GLY A 337 14.42 -62.17 -32.69
N PHE A 338 13.15 -62.19 -33.11
CA PHE A 338 12.16 -61.17 -32.73
C PHE A 338 11.95 -61.11 -31.21
N TRP A 339 11.75 -62.27 -30.57
CA TRP A 339 11.50 -62.35 -29.12
C TRP A 339 12.72 -61.95 -28.28
N ILE A 340 13.92 -62.33 -28.72
CA ILE A 340 15.17 -61.91 -28.07
C ILE A 340 15.33 -60.39 -28.14
N MET A 341 15.09 -59.79 -29.31
CA MET A 341 15.17 -58.33 -29.47
C MET A 341 14.16 -57.60 -28.58
N LEU A 342 12.91 -58.06 -28.56
CA LEU A 342 11.88 -57.50 -27.69
C LEU A 342 12.28 -57.58 -26.22
N GLY A 343 12.87 -58.71 -25.79
CA GLY A 343 13.40 -58.89 -24.44
C GLY A 343 14.54 -57.91 -24.12
N VAL A 344 15.46 -57.68 -25.06
CA VAL A 344 16.56 -56.70 -24.90
C VAL A 344 16.03 -55.27 -24.81
N MET A 345 15.06 -54.89 -25.65
CA MET A 345 14.43 -53.57 -25.59
C MET A 345 13.73 -53.35 -24.25
N LEU A 346 12.96 -54.35 -23.78
CA LEU A 346 12.27 -54.29 -22.49
C LEU A 346 13.27 -54.20 -21.32
N ALA A 347 14.33 -55.02 -21.34
CA ALA A 347 15.39 -54.98 -20.33
C ALA A 347 16.12 -53.63 -20.31
N CYS A 348 16.38 -53.03 -21.48
CA CYS A 348 16.98 -51.71 -21.61
C CYS A 348 16.07 -50.62 -21.00
N THR A 349 14.77 -50.62 -21.33
CA THR A 349 13.79 -49.69 -20.76
C THR A 349 13.72 -49.83 -19.23
N ILE A 350 13.55 -51.04 -18.71
CA ILE A 350 13.47 -51.29 -17.27
C ILE A 350 14.77 -50.89 -16.58
N GLY A 351 15.93 -51.22 -17.17
CA GLY A 351 17.24 -50.85 -16.65
C GLY A 351 17.42 -49.33 -16.52
N LEU A 352 17.03 -48.57 -17.56
CA LEU A 352 17.08 -47.11 -17.54
C LEU A 352 16.09 -46.51 -16.53
N LEU A 353 14.87 -47.04 -16.45
CA LEU A 353 13.89 -46.58 -15.46
C LEU A 353 14.38 -46.81 -14.03
N ILE A 354 14.94 -47.98 -13.72
CA ILE A 354 15.54 -48.28 -12.42
C ILE A 354 16.74 -47.36 -12.14
N TYR A 355 17.57 -47.09 -13.15
CA TYR A 355 18.70 -46.16 -13.02
C TYR A 355 18.23 -44.74 -12.67
N PHE A 356 17.25 -44.20 -13.41
CA PHE A 356 16.71 -42.86 -13.16
C PHE A 356 15.97 -42.76 -11.82
N TYR A 357 15.29 -43.83 -11.41
CA TYR A 357 14.65 -43.93 -10.09
C TYR A 357 15.69 -43.92 -8.96
N ARG A 358 16.74 -44.76 -9.05
CA ARG A 358 17.83 -44.80 -8.05
C ARG A 358 18.62 -43.50 -7.95
N ARG A 359 18.76 -42.77 -9.07
CA ARG A 359 19.42 -41.45 -9.09
C ARG A 359 18.52 -40.31 -8.55
N HIS A 360 17.31 -40.61 -8.08
CA HIS A 360 16.32 -39.61 -7.63
C HIS A 360 16.00 -38.54 -8.70
N LEU A 361 16.20 -38.85 -9.98
CA LEU A 361 15.82 -37.98 -11.10
C LEU A 361 14.30 -38.03 -11.33
N VAL A 362 13.68 -39.14 -10.94
CA VAL A 362 12.23 -39.32 -10.83
C VAL A 362 11.86 -39.19 -9.35
N GLY A 363 11.24 -38.09 -8.92
CA GLY A 363 10.65 -37.98 -7.57
C GLY A 363 11.15 -36.87 -6.64
N ARG A 364 11.72 -35.76 -7.15
CA ARG A 364 12.06 -34.60 -6.30
C ARG A 364 11.00 -33.49 -6.25
N GLY A 365 9.94 -33.58 -7.05
CA GLY A 365 8.74 -32.74 -6.90
C GLY A 365 7.67 -33.55 -6.18
N GLU A 366 6.92 -32.92 -5.26
CA GLU A 366 5.85 -33.51 -4.44
C GLU A 366 4.70 -34.17 -5.23
N ARG A 367 4.80 -34.22 -6.56
CA ARG A 367 3.98 -35.08 -7.41
C ARG A 367 4.94 -35.98 -8.18
N SER A 368 5.19 -37.16 -7.62
CA SER A 368 5.78 -38.25 -8.37
C SER A 368 5.07 -38.34 -9.73
N VAL A 369 5.79 -38.60 -10.81
CA VAL A 369 5.17 -38.87 -12.13
C VAL A 369 4.08 -39.94 -12.00
N ILE A 370 4.22 -40.84 -11.02
CA ILE A 370 3.23 -41.84 -10.62
C ILE A 370 1.97 -41.19 -10.01
N ASP A 371 2.10 -40.16 -9.17
CA ASP A 371 0.97 -39.38 -8.64
C ASP A 371 0.34 -38.49 -9.71
N MET A 372 1.11 -37.91 -10.64
CA MET A 372 0.56 -37.20 -11.79
C MET A 372 -0.22 -38.16 -12.69
N LEU A 373 0.30 -39.37 -12.95
CA LEU A 373 -0.41 -40.41 -13.68
C LEU A 373 -1.61 -40.95 -12.89
N ALA A 374 -1.56 -41.04 -11.55
CA ALA A 374 -2.66 -41.53 -10.73
C ALA A 374 -3.78 -40.50 -10.52
N GLN A 375 -3.44 -39.22 -10.37
CA GLN A 375 -4.40 -38.15 -10.09
C GLN A 375 -5.12 -37.67 -11.36
N GLN A 376 -4.47 -37.77 -12.53
CA GLN A 376 -5.12 -37.50 -13.82
C GLN A 376 -6.05 -38.66 -14.27
N HIS A 377 -5.87 -39.86 -13.70
CA HIS A 377 -6.62 -41.09 -14.06
C HIS A 377 -7.75 -41.48 -13.11
N LYS A 378 -8.20 -40.62 -12.18
CA LYS A 378 -9.35 -40.96 -11.32
C LYS A 378 -10.70 -40.94 -12.04
N ASN A 379 -10.77 -40.46 -13.30
CA ASN A 379 -12.05 -40.28 -13.99
C ASN A 379 -12.20 -40.87 -15.41
N GLN A 380 -11.22 -41.56 -16.00
CA GLN A 380 -11.44 -42.17 -17.32
C GLN A 380 -10.77 -43.55 -17.47
N HIS A 381 -11.58 -44.46 -18.01
CA HIS A 381 -11.26 -45.85 -18.33
C HIS A 381 -9.92 -45.98 -19.06
N VAL A 382 -9.13 -46.96 -18.62
CA VAL A 382 -7.78 -47.26 -19.13
C VAL A 382 -7.84 -47.57 -20.63
N ASN A 383 -7.25 -46.69 -21.45
CA ASN A 383 -6.91 -46.97 -22.83
C ASN A 383 -5.40 -46.71 -23.00
N LEU A 384 -4.64 -47.76 -23.32
CA LEU A 384 -3.17 -47.80 -23.31
C LEU A 384 -2.50 -46.86 -24.36
N LEU A 385 -3.29 -46.15 -25.17
CA LEU A 385 -2.87 -45.35 -26.32
C LEU A 385 -3.09 -43.83 -26.14
N TRP A 386 -3.42 -43.37 -24.93
CA TRP A 386 -3.76 -41.95 -24.67
C TRP A 386 -2.61 -40.96 -24.94
N PHE A 387 -1.35 -41.41 -24.97
CA PHE A 387 -0.19 -40.57 -25.27
C PHE A 387 -0.18 -40.04 -26.72
N LEU A 388 -0.98 -40.63 -27.63
CA LEU A 388 -1.12 -40.16 -29.02
C LEU A 388 -2.05 -38.94 -29.15
N ASP A 389 -2.80 -38.59 -28.09
CA ASP A 389 -3.73 -37.45 -28.10
C ASP A 389 -3.15 -36.16 -27.51
N TYR A 390 -1.87 -36.14 -27.12
CA TYR A 390 -1.16 -34.94 -26.67
C TYR A 390 -0.91 -34.00 -27.87
N GLU A 391 -1.46 -32.78 -27.85
CA GLU A 391 -1.45 -31.81 -28.97
C GLU A 391 -0.07 -31.57 -29.64
N PRO A 392 1.06 -31.51 -28.92
CA PRO A 392 2.39 -31.38 -29.54
C PRO A 392 2.79 -32.59 -30.40
N ILE A 393 2.27 -33.78 -30.09
CA ILE A 393 2.55 -35.02 -30.82
C ILE A 393 1.69 -35.10 -32.10
N LYS A 394 0.46 -34.55 -32.08
CA LYS A 394 -0.36 -34.42 -33.30
C LYS A 394 0.25 -33.47 -34.32
N GLN A 395 0.94 -32.41 -33.89
CA GLN A 395 1.65 -31.50 -34.78
C GLN A 395 2.87 -32.16 -35.44
N THR A 396 3.68 -32.88 -34.66
CA THR A 396 4.85 -33.61 -35.20
C THR A 396 4.43 -34.78 -36.10
N MET A 397 3.34 -35.49 -35.80
CA MET A 397 2.81 -36.51 -36.72
C MET A 397 2.25 -35.90 -38.00
N LYS A 398 1.58 -34.74 -37.97
CA LYS A 398 1.13 -34.02 -39.18
C LYS A 398 2.29 -33.54 -40.06
N GLU A 399 3.41 -33.13 -39.47
CA GLU A 399 4.61 -32.77 -40.24
C GLU A 399 5.25 -34.00 -40.89
N VAL A 400 5.34 -35.12 -40.17
CA VAL A 400 5.85 -36.40 -40.72
C VAL A 400 4.93 -36.96 -41.82
N GLU A 401 3.62 -36.79 -41.70
CA GLU A 401 2.63 -37.19 -42.72
C GLU A 401 2.68 -36.31 -43.98
N LYS A 402 3.05 -35.02 -43.83
CA LYS A 402 3.34 -34.13 -44.98
C LYS A 402 4.62 -34.51 -45.70
N ILE A 403 5.65 -34.95 -44.98
CA ILE A 403 6.94 -35.36 -45.54
C ILE A 403 6.83 -36.70 -46.29
N THR A 404 5.93 -37.60 -45.84
CA THR A 404 5.70 -38.90 -46.49
C THR A 404 4.78 -38.85 -47.71
N LYS A 405 3.95 -37.80 -47.86
CA LYS A 405 3.11 -37.58 -49.07
C LYS A 405 3.82 -36.86 -50.23
N LEU A 406 5.08 -36.46 -50.05
CA LEU A 406 5.90 -35.75 -51.05
C LEU A 406 6.95 -36.65 -51.74
N LYS A 407 6.79 -37.97 -51.68
CA LYS A 407 7.60 -38.95 -52.40
C LYS A 407 6.76 -39.85 -53.29
#